data_AF-A0A442GU06-F1
#
_entry.id   AF-A0A442GU06-F1
#
_cell.length_a   1.000
_cell.length_b   1.000
_cell.length_c   1.000
_cell.angle_alpha   90.00
_cell.angle_beta   90.00
_cell.angle_gamma   90.00
#
_symmetry.space_group_name_H-M   'P 1'
#
loop_
_entity.id
_entity.type
_entity.pdbx_description
1 polymer ?
#
loop_
_entity_poly.entity_id
_entity_poly.type
_entity_poly.pdbx_seq_one_letter_code
_entity_poly.pdbx_strand_id
1 'polypeptide(L)' 'RRTSSKLADLVEFVLSRPVVSTGMIQEVLKVSKQGALNLIGELGLREMTGRGRFRAWGII' A
#
# COMPACT_ATOMS: atom_id res chain seq x y z
N ARG A 1 -1.90 -8.87 -19.75
CA ARG A 1 -1.50 -8.28 -18.45
C ARG A 1 -2.47 -7.11 -18.17
N ARG A 2 -3.43 -7.23 -17.24
CA ARG A 2 -4.30 -6.09 -16.89
C ARG A 2 -3.49 -5.16 -15.98
N THR A 3 -3.24 -3.94 -16.42
CA THR A 3 -2.72 -2.89 -15.53
C THR A 3 -3.90 -2.38 -14.72
N SER A 4 -3.98 -2.73 -13.44
CA SER A 4 -4.92 -2.09 -12.52
C SER A 4 -4.46 -0.66 -12.29
N SER A 5 -5.30 0.34 -12.63
CA SER A 5 -4.97 1.76 -12.40
C SER A 5 -4.59 2.03 -10.95
N LYS A 6 -5.23 1.35 -10.00
CA LYS A 6 -4.94 1.46 -8.56
C LYS A 6 -3.58 0.90 -8.15
N LEU A 7 -3.04 -0.07 -8.88
CA LEU A 7 -1.69 -0.56 -8.63
C LEU A 7 -0.65 0.48 -9.08
N ALA A 8 -0.86 1.10 -10.24
CA ALA A 8 -0.02 2.20 -10.71
C ALA A 8 -0.08 3.39 -9.74
N ASP A 9 -1.29 3.78 -9.31
CA ASP A 9 -1.46 4.86 -8.32
C ASP A 9 -0.76 4.53 -6.99
N LEU A 10 -0.76 3.26 -6.55
CA LEU A 10 -0.03 2.83 -5.34
C LEU A 10 1.47 2.95 -5.52
N VAL A 11 2.02 2.60 -6.68
CA VAL A 11 3.44 2.75 -6.99
C VAL A 11 3.85 4.21 -6.86
N GLU A 12 3.15 5.12 -7.55
CA GLU A 12 3.42 6.56 -7.48
C GLU A 12 3.35 7.09 -6.04
N PHE A 13 2.33 6.65 -5.29
CA PHE A 13 2.17 7.06 -3.90
C PHE A 13 3.34 6.61 -3.03
N VAL A 14 3.77 5.35 -3.14
CA VAL A 14 4.88 4.81 -2.35
C VAL A 14 6.22 5.42 -2.76
N LEU A 15 6.43 5.71 -4.04
CA LEU A 15 7.63 6.45 -4.49
C LEU A 15 7.69 7.86 -3.90
N SER A 16 6.55 8.53 -3.74
CA SER A 16 6.47 9.84 -3.09
C SER A 16 6.68 9.76 -1.57
N ARG A 17 6.27 8.64 -0.95
CA ARG A 17 6.30 8.41 0.49
C ARG A 17 6.67 6.95 0.76
N PRO A 18 7.96 6.62 0.99
CA PRO A 18 8.44 5.24 1.03
C PRO A 18 7.93 4.42 2.21
N VAL A 19 7.24 5.04 3.18
CA VAL A 19 6.59 4.38 4.31
C VAL A 19 5.12 4.82 4.36
N VAL A 20 4.21 3.87 4.16
CA VAL A 20 2.77 4.11 4.12
C VAL A 20 2.01 3.16 5.05
N SER A 21 0.96 3.65 5.69
CA SER A 21 0.05 2.77 6.43
C SER A 21 -1.09 2.30 5.52
N THR A 22 -1.76 1.20 5.89
CA THR A 22 -2.97 0.75 5.19
C THR A 22 -4.07 1.83 5.23
N GLY A 23 -4.12 2.65 6.29
CA GLY A 23 -5.04 3.79 6.40
C GLY A 23 -4.80 4.84 5.33
N MET A 24 -3.53 5.25 5.14
CA MET A 24 -3.17 6.22 4.11
C MET A 24 -3.54 5.74 2.71
N ILE A 25 -3.32 4.46 2.42
CA ILE A 25 -3.67 3.88 1.11
C ILE A 25 -5.18 3.92 0.87
N GLN A 26 -6.00 3.60 1.88
CA GLN A 26 -7.46 3.70 1.79
C GLN A 26 -7.90 5.14 1.47
N GLU A 27 -7.35 6.11 2.19
CA GLU A 27 -7.71 7.52 2.05
C GLU A 27 -7.29 8.11 0.70
N VAL A 28 -6.07 7.81 0.24
CA VAL A 28 -5.51 8.36 -1.01
C VAL A 28 -6.12 7.69 -2.22
N LEU A 29 -6.18 6.35 -2.23
CA LEU A 29 -6.66 5.60 -3.40
C LEU A 29 -8.17 5.38 -3.41
N LYS A 30 -8.88 5.77 -2.35
CA LYS A 30 -10.33 5.58 -2.16
C LYS A 30 -10.74 4.11 -2.32
N VAL A 31 -9.98 3.23 -1.66
CA VAL A 31 -10.21 1.78 -1.65
C VAL A 31 -10.65 1.32 -0.27
N SER A 32 -11.35 0.19 -0.21
CA SER A 32 -11.64 -0.47 1.07
C SER A 32 -10.34 -0.94 1.74
N LYS A 33 -10.39 -1.23 3.05
CA LYS A 33 -9.27 -1.83 3.78
C LYS A 33 -8.75 -3.09 3.10
N GLN A 34 -9.66 -3.99 2.68
CA GLN A 34 -9.27 -5.22 1.98
C GLN A 34 -8.66 -4.91 0.62
N GLY A 35 -9.21 -3.93 -0.11
CA GLY A 35 -8.63 -3.46 -1.37
C GLY A 35 -7.20 -2.94 -1.20
N ALA A 36 -6.94 -2.13 -0.16
CA ALA A 36 -5.60 -1.67 0.17
C ALA A 36 -4.65 -2.84 0.48
N LEU A 37 -5.08 -3.82 1.30
CA LEU A 37 -4.27 -5.00 1.63
C LEU A 37 -3.97 -5.88 0.40
N ASN A 38 -4.94 -6.01 -0.52
CA ASN A 38 -4.72 -6.73 -1.77
C ASN A 38 -3.67 -6.02 -2.64
N LEU A 39 -3.76 -4.69 -2.79
CA LEU A 39 -2.79 -3.91 -3.57
C LEU A 39 -1.39 -3.95 -2.96
N ILE A 40 -1.28 -3.87 -1.63
CA ILE A 40 -0.02 -4.02 -0.88
C ILE A 40 0.63 -5.38 -1.22
N GLY A 41 -0.15 -6.47 -1.17
CA GLY A 41 0.32 -7.82 -1.48
C GLY A 41 0.68 -8.01 -2.95
N GLU A 42 -0.11 -7.44 -3.86
CA GLU A 42 0.12 -7.47 -5.31
C GLU A 42 1.41 -6.71 -5.69
N LEU A 43 1.68 -5.58 -5.05
CA LEU A 43 2.91 -4.81 -5.23
C LEU A 43 4.12 -5.42 -4.50
N GLY A 44 3.89 -6.28 -3.51
CA GLY A 44 4.94 -6.92 -2.72
C GLY A 44 5.60 -6.00 -1.69
N LEU A 45 4.86 -5.02 -1.16
CA LEU A 45 5.38 -4.14 -0.11
C LEU A 45 5.66 -4.91 1.17
N ARG A 46 6.78 -4.61 1.82
CA ARG A 46 7.19 -5.28 3.06
C ARG A 46 6.72 -4.51 4.28
N GLU A 47 6.25 -5.25 5.27
CA GLU A 47 5.95 -4.67 6.57
C GLU A 47 7.25 -4.24 7.25
N MET A 48 7.34 -2.96 7.58
CA MET A 48 8.51 -2.36 8.24
C MET A 48 8.34 -2.31 9.76
N THR A 49 7.10 -2.35 10.25
CA THR A 49 6.76 -2.27 11.68
C THR A 49 6.59 -3.66 12.27
N GLY A 50 7.56 -4.16 13.03
CA GLY A 50 7.51 -5.50 13.64
C GLY A 50 6.62 -5.64 14.88
N ARG A 51 5.61 -4.79 15.11
CA ARG A 51 4.88 -4.72 16.39
C ARG A 51 3.37 -4.40 16.26
N GLY A 52 2.56 -5.43 16.04
CA GLY A 52 1.14 -5.43 16.46
C GLY A 52 0.17 -4.58 15.64
N ARG A 53 -0.64 -3.76 16.32
CA ARG A 53 -1.88 -3.15 15.78
C ARG A 53 -1.67 -2.08 14.70
N PHE A 54 -0.48 -1.50 14.59
CA PHE A 54 -0.15 -0.51 13.58
C PHE A 54 0.87 -1.09 12.60
N ARG A 55 0.45 -1.22 11.34
CA ARG A 55 1.27 -1.76 10.25
C ARG A 55 1.63 -0.65 9.27
N ALA A 56 2.91 -0.49 9.00
CA ALA A 56 3.42 0.34 7.92
C ALA A 56 4.23 -0.50 6.93
N TRP A 57 4.16 -0.09 5.66
CA TRP A 57 4.63 -0.83 4.51
C TRP A 57 5.56 0.04 3.69
N GLY A 58 6.61 -0.56 3.13
CA GLY A 58 7.56 0.13 2.26
C GLY A 58 8.23 -0.79 1.26
N ILE A 59 8.94 -0.16 0.32
CA ILE A 59 9.85 -0.84 -0.61
C ILE A 59 11.19 -0.93 0.11
N ILE A 60 11.65 -2.15 0.38
CA ILE A 60 12.99 -2.45 0.92
C ILE A 60 13.79 -3.14 -0.16
#